data_AF-A0A430KSU9-F1
#
_entry.id   AF-A0A430KSU9-F1
#
_cell.length_a   1.000
_cell.length_b   1.000
_cell.length_c   1.000
_cell.angle_alpha   90.00
_cell.angle_beta   90.00
_cell.angle_gamma   90.00
#
_symmetry.space_group_name_H-M   'P 1'
#
loop_
_entity.id
_entity.type
_entity.pdbx_description
1 polymer ?
#
loop_
_entity_poly.entity_id
_entity_poly.type
_entity_poly.pdbx_seq_one_letter_code
_entity_poly.pdbx_strand_id
1 'polypeptide(L)'
;MFQDMSKAVNQTMGPFKELVNIQTKMLEELTRQQMMCTKACIEATVAQTREMQSCSSTDDLIKSQQVYAAQLEETLKQASDQNIKALKAARESVEQLANDAFDAFAPKS
;
A
#
# COMPACT_ATOMS: atom_id res chain seq x y z
N MET A 1 -26.42 15.95 -30.95
CA MET A 1 -26.40 16.24 -29.49
C MET A 1 -26.51 14.99 -28.62
N PHE A 2 -27.66 14.29 -28.53
CA PHE A 2 -27.77 13.09 -27.65
C PHE A 2 -26.88 11.92 -28.09
N GLN A 3 -26.73 11.72 -29.40
CA GLN A 3 -25.85 10.71 -30.00
C GLN A 3 -24.35 11.04 -29.81
N ASP A 4 -24.00 12.33 -29.87
CA ASP A 4 -22.64 12.82 -29.60
C ASP A 4 -22.29 12.74 -28.11
N MET A 5 -23.25 13.02 -27.22
CA MET A 5 -23.10 12.79 -25.78
C MET A 5 -22.96 11.30 -25.47
N SER A 6 -23.73 10.42 -26.11
CA SER A 6 -23.56 8.96 -25.96
C SER A 6 -22.18 8.48 -26.44
N LYS A 7 -21.65 9.02 -27.54
CA LYS A 7 -20.28 8.72 -28.01
C LYS A 7 -19.21 9.24 -27.05
N ALA A 8 -19.33 10.47 -26.57
CA ALA A 8 -18.41 11.07 -25.61
C ALA A 8 -18.43 10.32 -24.27
N VAL A 9 -19.61 9.88 -23.80
CA VAL A 9 -19.76 9.04 -22.61
C VAL A 9 -19.10 7.67 -22.81
N ASN A 10 -19.31 7.02 -23.97
CA ASN A 10 -18.69 5.72 -24.23
C ASN A 10 -17.16 5.81 -24.35
N GLN A 11 -16.63 6.91 -24.89
CA GLN A 11 -15.19 7.19 -24.99
C GLN A 11 -14.56 7.55 -23.64
N THR A 12 -15.29 8.23 -22.75
CA THR A 12 -14.81 8.57 -21.40
C THR A 12 -14.88 7.40 -20.41
N MET A 13 -15.81 6.46 -20.59
CA MET A 13 -15.99 5.31 -19.69
C MET A 13 -14.82 4.32 -19.65
N GLY A 14 -14.00 4.23 -20.71
CA GLY A 14 -12.82 3.37 -20.74
C GLY A 14 -11.77 3.81 -19.71
N PRO A 15 -11.24 5.04 -19.81
CA PRO A 15 -10.32 5.59 -18.83
C PRO A 15 -10.86 5.59 -17.40
N PHE A 16 -12.16 5.85 -17.18
CA PHE A 16 -12.75 5.76 -15.84
C PHE A 16 -12.70 4.35 -15.26
N LYS A 17 -12.97 3.31 -16.07
CA LYS A 17 -12.85 1.92 -15.61
C LYS A 17 -11.40 1.56 -15.28
N GLU A 18 -10.45 2.03 -16.09
CA GLU A 18 -9.02 1.80 -15.84
C GLU A 18 -8.55 2.51 -14.57
N LEU A 19 -8.99 3.75 -14.33
CA LEU A 19 -8.72 4.48 -13.10
C LEU A 19 -9.24 3.73 -11.87
N VAL A 20 -10.49 3.28 -11.90
CA VAL A 20 -11.08 2.49 -10.80
C VAL A 20 -10.28 1.21 -10.58
N ASN A 21 -9.90 0.51 -11.64
CA ASN A 21 -9.09 -0.71 -11.52
C ASN A 21 -7.71 -0.44 -10.88
N ILE A 22 -7.04 0.67 -11.24
CA ILE A 22 -5.75 1.07 -10.63
C ILE A 22 -5.95 1.31 -9.13
N GLN A 23 -6.97 2.08 -8.76
CA GLN A 23 -7.27 2.39 -7.36
C GLN A 23 -7.64 1.14 -6.55
N THR A 24 -8.46 0.24 -7.11
CA THR A 24 -8.82 -1.02 -6.46
C THR A 24 -7.58 -1.87 -6.18
N LYS A 25 -6.71 -2.07 -7.18
CA LYS A 25 -5.46 -2.84 -6.99
C LYS A 25 -4.55 -2.21 -5.94
N MET A 26 -4.43 -0.89 -5.92
CA MET A 26 -3.66 -0.18 -4.90
C MET A 26 -4.23 -0.44 -3.50
N LEU A 27 -5.55 -0.32 -3.31
CA LEU A 27 -6.20 -0.54 -2.02
C LEU A 27 -6.09 -1.99 -1.55
N GLU A 28 -6.24 -2.96 -2.46
CA GLU A 28 -6.05 -4.38 -2.15
C GLU A 28 -4.62 -4.65 -1.68
N GLU A 29 -3.63 -4.10 -2.37
CA GLU A 29 -2.23 -4.29 -2.02
C GLU A 29 -1.87 -3.62 -0.70
N LEU A 30 -2.33 -2.39 -0.46
CA LEU A 30 -2.16 -1.70 0.83
C LEU A 30 -2.81 -2.48 1.97
N THR A 31 -4.02 -3.00 1.75
CA THR A 31 -4.74 -3.80 2.75
C THR A 31 -3.98 -5.09 3.06
N ARG A 32 -3.46 -5.77 2.03
CA ARG A 32 -2.64 -6.97 2.19
C ARG A 32 -1.39 -6.69 3.02
N GLN A 33 -0.68 -5.59 2.71
CA GLN A 33 0.51 -5.17 3.42
C GLN A 33 0.22 -4.81 4.89
N GLN A 34 -0.87 -4.08 5.15
CA GLN A 34 -1.31 -3.76 6.51
C GLN A 34 -1.66 -5.00 7.33
N MET A 35 -2.31 -5.99 6.71
CA MET A 35 -2.62 -7.26 7.39
C MET A 35 -1.34 -8.04 7.73
N MET A 36 -0.37 -8.09 6.83
CA MET A 36 0.94 -8.71 7.11
C MET A 36 1.68 -8.00 8.24
N CYS A 37 1.73 -6.67 8.22
CA CYS A 37 2.34 -5.88 9.29
C CYS A 37 1.65 -6.15 10.64
N THR A 38 0.32 -6.15 10.66
CA THR A 38 -0.48 -6.41 11.87
C THR A 38 -0.17 -7.80 12.43
N LYS A 39 -0.13 -8.81 11.56
CA LYS A 39 0.22 -10.18 11.94
C LYS A 39 1.62 -10.25 12.55
N ALA A 40 2.62 -9.65 11.90
CA ALA A 40 4.00 -9.63 12.38
C ALA A 40 4.12 -8.94 13.75
N CYS A 41 3.43 -7.81 13.97
CA CYS A 41 3.40 -7.13 15.25
C CYS A 41 2.76 -8.00 16.35
N ILE A 42 1.67 -8.72 16.05
CA ILE A 42 1.05 -9.65 16.99
C ILE A 42 2.00 -10.79 17.35
N GLU A 43 2.64 -11.40 16.35
CA GLU A 43 3.60 -12.49 16.56
C GLU A 43 4.79 -12.05 17.41
N ALA A 44 5.36 -10.87 17.13
CA ALA A 44 6.42 -10.28 17.94
C ALA A 44 5.97 -10.01 19.38
N THR A 45 4.74 -9.50 19.58
CA THR A 45 4.19 -9.23 20.91
C THR A 45 4.01 -10.53 21.71
N VAL A 46 3.52 -11.58 21.07
CA VAL A 46 3.35 -12.90 21.70
C VAL A 46 4.71 -13.50 22.06
N ALA A 47 5.71 -13.37 21.18
CA ALA A 47 7.07 -13.81 21.45
C ALA A 47 7.68 -13.05 22.64
N GLN A 48 7.58 -11.71 22.65
CA GLN A 48 8.04 -10.87 23.75
C GLN A 48 7.41 -11.27 25.09
N THR A 49 6.10 -11.54 25.09
CA THR A 49 5.39 -11.97 26.29
C THR A 49 5.94 -13.28 26.86
N ARG A 50 6.34 -14.23 26.00
CA ARG A 50 6.97 -15.49 26.42
C ARG A 50 8.38 -15.25 26.96
N GLU A 51 9.16 -14.43 26.29
CA GLU A 51 10.55 -14.13 26.67
C GLU A 51 10.63 -13.38 28.02
N MET A 52 9.67 -12.49 28.30
CA MET A 52 9.55 -11.82 29.58
C MET A 52 9.34 -12.79 30.76
N GLN A 53 8.68 -13.94 30.55
CA GLN A 53 8.50 -14.95 31.61
C GLN A 53 9.80 -15.65 31.99
N SER A 54 10.79 -15.65 31.10
CA SER A 54 12.12 -16.22 31.35
C SER A 54 13.15 -15.21 31.87
N CYS A 55 12.81 -13.92 31.93
CA CYS A 55 13.73 -12.89 32.42
C CYS A 55 13.94 -13.02 33.93
N SER A 56 15.21 -13.07 34.36
CA SER A 56 15.59 -13.28 35.76
C SER A 56 16.00 -11.99 36.48
N SER A 57 16.24 -10.93 35.70
CA SER A 57 16.73 -9.65 36.20
C SER A 57 16.15 -8.49 35.40
N THR A 58 16.27 -7.28 35.95
CA THR A 58 15.90 -6.05 35.26
C THR A 58 16.74 -5.83 33.99
N ASP A 59 18.02 -6.20 34.00
CA ASP A 59 18.90 -6.05 32.84
C ASP A 59 18.48 -7.00 31.70
N ASP A 60 18.06 -8.22 32.00
CA ASP A 60 17.53 -9.16 31.00
C ASP A 60 16.25 -8.61 30.36
N LEU A 61 15.37 -8.03 31.19
CA LEU A 61 14.13 -7.43 30.72
C LEU A 61 14.39 -6.23 29.79
N ILE A 62 15.32 -5.35 30.16
CA ILE A 62 15.71 -4.19 29.34
C ILE A 62 16.26 -4.65 27.99
N LYS A 63 17.15 -5.65 27.97
CA LYS A 63 17.70 -6.20 26.73
C LYS A 63 16.61 -6.81 25.84
N SER A 64 15.74 -7.64 26.43
CA SER A 64 14.61 -8.23 25.69
C SER A 64 13.71 -7.14 25.08
N GLN A 65 13.40 -6.09 25.83
CA GLN A 65 12.57 -5.01 25.34
C GLN A 65 13.23 -4.17 24.23
N GLN A 66 14.55 -3.99 24.28
CA GLN A 66 15.32 -3.35 23.20
C GLN A 66 15.26 -4.17 21.90
N VAL A 67 15.43 -5.50 22.00
CA VAL A 67 15.34 -6.40 20.84
C VAL A 67 13.94 -6.34 20.21
N TYR A 68 12.90 -6.42 21.03
CA TYR A 68 11.52 -6.31 20.56
C TYR A 68 11.23 -4.96 19.90
N ALA A 69 11.69 -3.85 20.50
CA ALA A 69 11.52 -2.52 19.91
C ALA A 69 12.19 -2.43 18.52
N ALA A 70 13.42 -2.94 18.39
CA ALA A 70 14.12 -2.97 17.11
C ALA A 70 13.39 -3.82 16.05
N GLN A 71 12.84 -4.98 16.44
CA GLN A 71 12.06 -5.83 15.54
C GLN A 71 10.77 -5.15 15.06
N LEU A 72 10.06 -4.46 15.96
CA LEU A 72 8.87 -3.70 15.60
C LEU A 72 9.21 -2.54 14.66
N GLU A 73 10.28 -1.80 14.97
CA GLU A 73 10.72 -0.67 14.13
C GLU A 73 11.03 -1.14 12.71
N GLU A 74 11.78 -2.22 12.56
CA GLU A 74 12.11 -2.78 11.25
C GLU A 74 10.85 -3.25 10.50
N THR A 75 9.94 -3.94 11.20
CA THR A 75 8.66 -4.38 10.63
C THR A 75 7.83 -3.20 10.11
N LEU A 76 7.71 -2.14 10.91
CA LEU A 76 6.96 -0.93 10.55
C LEU A 76 7.63 -0.20 9.38
N LYS A 77 8.96 -0.12 9.37
CA LYS A 77 9.72 0.50 8.28
C LYS A 77 9.53 -0.24 6.97
N GLN A 78 9.63 -1.57 6.99
CA GLN A 78 9.39 -2.39 5.80
C GLN A 78 7.95 -2.23 5.29
N ALA A 79 6.95 -2.24 6.17
CA ALA A 79 5.56 -2.00 5.78
C ALA A 79 5.36 -0.61 5.17
N SER A 80 5.98 0.43 5.76
CA SER A 80 5.96 1.79 5.23
C SER A 80 6.58 1.88 3.83
N ASP A 81 7.76 1.28 3.63
CA ASP A 81 8.45 1.27 2.35
C ASP A 81 7.62 0.59 1.26
N GLN A 82 6.95 -0.51 1.59
CA GLN A 82 6.07 -1.21 0.65
C GLN A 82 4.81 -0.40 0.33
N ASN A 83 4.22 0.29 1.32
CA ASN A 83 3.07 1.16 1.09
C ASN A 83 3.42 2.32 0.15
N ILE A 84 4.58 2.96 0.36
CA ILE A 84 5.06 4.06 -0.49
C ILE A 84 5.29 3.56 -1.92
N LYS A 85 5.87 2.37 -2.09
CA LYS A 85 6.06 1.75 -3.41
C LYS A 85 4.72 1.49 -4.11
N ALA A 86 3.75 0.90 -3.42
CA ALA A 86 2.42 0.63 -3.98
C ALA A 86 1.71 1.92 -4.41
N LEU A 87 1.77 2.96 -3.57
CA LEU A 87 1.21 4.28 -3.87
C LEU A 87 1.90 4.94 -5.06
N LYS A 88 3.24 4.86 -5.14
CA LYS A 88 4.01 5.42 -6.25
C LYS A 88 3.67 4.74 -7.58
N ALA A 89 3.59 3.40 -7.58
CA ALA A 89 3.23 2.64 -8.78
C ALA A 89 1.79 2.97 -9.26
N ALA A 90 0.86 3.12 -8.31
CA ALA A 90 -0.51 3.55 -8.64
C ALA A 90 -0.52 4.96 -9.22
N ARG A 91 0.23 5.89 -8.63
CA ARG A 91 0.38 7.26 -9.15
C ARG A 91 0.93 7.27 -10.58
N GLU A 92 2.03 6.56 -10.84
CA GLU A 92 2.63 6.45 -12.18
C GLU A 92 1.64 5.89 -13.20
N SER A 93 0.84 4.89 -12.80
CA SER A 93 -0.21 4.32 -13.66
C SER A 93 -1.33 5.32 -13.97
N VAL A 94 -1.72 6.16 -13.00
CA VAL A 94 -2.71 7.22 -13.20
C VAL A 94 -2.16 8.34 -14.09
N GLU A 95 -0.89 8.73 -13.92
CA GLU A 95 -0.23 9.72 -14.77
C GLU A 95 -0.15 9.23 -16.23
N GLN A 96 0.19 7.96 -16.43
CA GLN A 96 0.18 7.35 -17.77
C GLN A 96 -1.22 7.36 -18.39
N LEU A 97 -2.23 6.93 -17.63
CA LEU A 97 -3.62 6.94 -18.08
C LEU A 97 -4.10 8.35 -18.48
N ALA A 98 -3.71 9.37 -17.72
CA ALA A 98 -4.03 10.76 -18.04
C ALA A 98 -3.34 11.23 -19.33
N ASN A 99 -2.07 10.87 -19.53
CA ASN A 99 -1.33 11.18 -20.76
C ASN A 99 -1.94 10.47 -21.97
N ASP A 100 -2.26 9.18 -21.86
CA ASP A 100 -2.87 8.39 -22.94
C ASP A 100 -4.24 8.93 -23.32
N ALA A 101 -5.05 9.32 -22.33
CA ALA A 101 -6.32 9.98 -22.58
C ALA A 101 -6.11 11.32 -23.29
N PHE A 102 -5.15 12.14 -22.86
CA PHE A 102 -4.86 13.43 -23.48
C PHE A 102 -4.41 13.27 -24.95
N ASP A 103 -3.49 12.36 -25.24
CA ASP A 103 -3.01 12.08 -26.61
C ASP A 103 -4.15 11.54 -27.51
N ALA A 104 -5.09 10.78 -26.95
CA ALA A 104 -6.27 10.30 -27.68
C ALA A 104 -7.27 11.43 -28.04
N PHE A 105 -7.35 12.48 -27.21
CA PHE A 105 -8.23 13.64 -27.45
C PHE A 105 -7.55 14.79 -28.22
N ALA A 106 -6.21 14.88 -28.20
CA ALA A 106 -5.43 15.88 -28.92
C ALA A 106 -4.22 15.23 -29.64
N PRO A 107 -4.46 14.50 -30.75
CA PRO A 107 -3.37 13.86 -31.48
C PRO A 107 -2.41 14.92 -32.02
N LYS A 108 -1.10 14.73 -31.77
CA LYS A 108 -0.06 15.65 -32.27
C LYS A 108 -0.16 15.77 -33.79
N SER A 109 -0.25 17.02 -34.27
CA SER A 109 -0.37 17.41 -35.68
C SER A 109 0.86 17.06 -36.49
#